data_AF-A0A522J395-F1
#
_entry.id   AF-A0A522J395-F1
#
_cell.length_a   1.000
_cell.length_b   1.000
_cell.length_c   1.000
_cell.angle_alpha   90.00
_cell.angle_beta   90.00
_cell.angle_gamma   90.00
#
_symmetry.space_group_name_H-M   'P 1'
#
loop_
_entity.id
_entity.type
_entity.pdbx_description
1 polymer ?
#
loop_
_entity_poly.entity_id
_entity_poly.type
_entity_poly.pdbx_seq_one_letter_code
_entity_poly.pdbx_strand_id
1 'polypeptide(L)'
;MSTSNPQRLVSSSATRPSALDWLMLLLAVVSIALLVWEGLSVPDIATRQRITLADNSICAVFLVEFLYRWMRAGWQRSFLLRNWYDILGMIPISNPALRGLRLLRVVRIIVLLSRFGIAADRAIGEEFTYRIVNRFRQTLVAAISDTVTIAVMDQVADVLHKGTYTKNIVNALEHNEAELRQMVFEKLRTDPRTGPLTRLPFYRSVVDGVMDSIIDITRNILDDPRTDSLIADILSGNIRQLKEAVRANNAPDAATSFPSTPTS
;
A
#
# COMPACT_ATOMS: atom_id res chain seq x y z
N MET A 1 33.51 -37.48 -10.95
CA MET A 1 34.64 -36.73 -11.57
C MET A 1 34.04 -35.46 -12.19
N SER A 2 34.27 -34.33 -11.52
CA SER A 2 33.86 -32.93 -11.80
C SER A 2 32.50 -32.60 -12.44
N THR A 3 31.54 -32.26 -11.58
CA THR A 3 30.36 -31.44 -11.89
C THR A 3 30.73 -29.96 -11.91
N SER A 4 30.50 -29.27 -13.03
CA SER A 4 30.70 -27.82 -13.18
C SER A 4 29.68 -27.03 -12.36
N ASN A 5 30.16 -26.30 -11.34
CA ASN A 5 29.39 -25.38 -10.51
C ASN A 5 29.06 -24.08 -11.29
N PRO A 6 27.78 -23.69 -11.49
CA PRO A 6 27.41 -22.49 -12.25
C PRO A 6 27.34 -21.22 -11.40
N GLN A 7 27.85 -21.20 -10.16
CA GLN A 7 27.86 -19.99 -9.33
C GLN A 7 29.11 -19.14 -9.55
N ARG A 8 29.27 -18.58 -10.75
CA ARG A 8 30.12 -17.39 -10.94
C ARG A 8 29.37 -16.17 -10.41
N LEU A 9 29.53 -15.94 -9.11
CA LEU A 9 29.72 -14.64 -8.47
C LEU A 9 29.16 -13.45 -9.27
N VAL A 10 27.87 -13.17 -9.10
CA VAL A 10 27.36 -11.80 -9.23
C VAL A 10 27.93 -11.03 -8.04
N SER A 11 29.12 -10.48 -8.21
CA SER A 11 29.63 -9.45 -7.29
C SER A 11 28.87 -8.16 -7.59
N SER A 12 27.71 -7.99 -6.98
CA SER A 12 27.10 -6.67 -6.79
C SER A 12 28.01 -5.88 -5.86
N SER A 13 28.98 -5.17 -6.43
CA SER A 13 29.70 -4.13 -5.70
C SER A 13 28.73 -2.99 -5.45
N ALA A 14 27.97 -3.11 -4.36
CA ALA A 14 27.24 -2.01 -3.76
C ALA A 14 28.28 -0.97 -3.31
N THR A 15 28.56 -0.01 -4.19
CA THR A 15 29.48 1.09 -3.90
C THR A 15 28.87 1.89 -2.76
N ARG A 16 29.48 1.85 -1.58
CA ARG A 16 29.05 2.68 -0.43
C ARG A 16 29.08 4.16 -0.87
N PRO A 17 28.09 4.98 -0.50
CA PRO A 17 28.13 6.41 -0.81
C PRO A 17 29.41 6.98 -0.23
N SER A 18 30.21 7.60 -1.10
CA SER A 18 31.50 8.16 -0.73
C SER A 18 31.28 9.34 0.22
N ALA A 19 32.26 9.63 1.09
CA ALA A 19 32.22 10.84 1.92
C ALA A 19 32.09 12.13 1.06
N LEU A 20 32.55 12.06 -0.20
CA LEU A 20 32.37 13.11 -1.19
C LEU A 20 30.90 13.30 -1.60
N ASP A 21 30.11 12.23 -1.73
CA ASP A 21 28.70 12.31 -2.11
C ASP A 21 27.86 13.01 -1.01
N TRP A 22 28.16 12.69 0.26
CA TRP A 22 27.55 13.36 1.40
C TRP A 22 27.95 14.84 1.53
N LEU A 23 29.23 15.15 1.28
CA LEU A 23 29.70 16.53 1.24
C LEU A 23 28.99 17.33 0.14
N MET A 24 28.78 16.72 -1.03
CA MET A 24 28.09 17.33 -2.17
C MET A 24 26.59 17.54 -1.89
N LEU A 25 25.93 16.61 -1.21
CA LEU A 25 24.56 16.79 -0.73
C LEU A 25 24.45 17.94 0.26
N LEU A 26 25.37 18.02 1.23
CA LEU A 26 25.40 19.10 2.20
C LEU A 26 25.57 20.46 1.51
N LEU A 27 26.52 20.57 0.57
CA LEU A 27 26.76 21.77 -0.23
C LEU A 27 25.53 22.18 -1.07
N ALA A 28 24.80 21.21 -1.64
CA ALA A 28 23.57 21.45 -2.39
C ALA A 28 22.44 21.98 -1.48
N VAL A 29 22.23 21.34 -0.31
CA VAL A 29 21.22 21.77 0.68
C VAL A 29 21.53 23.18 1.21
N VAL A 30 22.80 23.46 1.53
CA VAL A 30 23.23 24.80 1.96
C VAL A 30 22.99 25.84 0.87
N SER A 31 23.27 25.52 -0.40
CA SER A 31 22.99 26.43 -1.52
C SER A 31 21.48 26.67 -1.70
N ILE A 32 20.62 25.67 -1.48
CA ILE A 32 19.16 25.86 -1.47
C ILE A 32 18.74 26.80 -0.34
N ALA A 33 19.21 26.53 0.88
CA ALA A 33 18.86 27.31 2.05
C ALA A 33 19.24 28.79 1.90
N LEU A 34 20.44 29.05 1.37
CA LEU A 34 20.90 30.41 1.06
C LEU A 34 20.02 31.11 0.01
N LEU A 35 19.54 30.38 -1.00
CA LEU A 35 18.64 30.95 -2.01
C LEU A 35 17.26 31.27 -1.43
N VAL A 36 16.68 30.34 -0.66
CA VAL A 36 15.37 30.55 -0.01
C VAL A 36 15.44 31.73 0.96
N TRP A 37 16.55 31.84 1.69
CA TRP A 37 16.83 32.99 2.55
C TRP A 37 16.92 34.32 1.76
N GLU A 38 17.62 34.35 0.62
CA GLU A 38 17.66 35.52 -0.28
C GLU A 38 16.29 35.83 -0.90
N GLY A 39 15.44 34.82 -1.11
CA GLY A 39 14.11 34.99 -1.68
C GLY A 39 13.08 35.58 -0.71
N LEU A 40 13.20 35.25 0.58
CA LEU A 40 12.31 35.71 1.64
C LEU A 40 12.78 37.02 2.30
N SER A 41 14.08 37.34 2.20
CA SER A 41 14.69 38.53 2.80
C SER A 41 15.08 39.51 1.71
N VAL A 42 14.82 40.82 1.85
CA VAL A 42 15.38 41.85 0.94
C VAL A 42 16.78 42.20 1.43
N PRO A 43 17.88 41.64 0.87
CA PRO A 43 19.19 41.75 1.47
C PRO A 43 19.88 43.04 1.03
N ASP A 44 20.66 43.63 1.93
CA ASP A 44 21.56 44.74 1.63
C ASP A 44 22.62 44.35 0.57
N ILE A 45 23.13 45.33 -0.18
CA ILE A 45 23.99 45.14 -1.36
C ILE A 45 25.28 44.38 -0.98
N ALA A 46 25.83 44.63 0.21
CA ALA A 46 27.03 43.96 0.72
C ALA A 46 26.80 42.47 1.03
N THR A 47 25.64 42.10 1.58
CA THR A 47 25.28 40.71 1.89
C THR A 47 25.06 39.91 0.61
N ARG A 48 24.47 40.53 -0.40
CA ARG A 48 24.20 39.91 -1.69
C ARG A 48 25.47 39.54 -2.47
N GLN A 49 26.52 40.35 -2.36
CA GLN A 49 27.82 40.04 -2.95
C GLN A 49 28.47 38.81 -2.30
N ARG A 50 28.34 38.66 -0.98
CA ARG A 50 28.84 37.48 -0.26
C ARG A 50 28.12 36.21 -0.65
N ILE A 51 26.79 36.27 -0.79
CA ILE A 51 25.98 35.13 -1.27
C ILE A 51 26.37 34.74 -2.70
N THR A 52 26.55 35.74 -3.57
CA THR A 52 26.99 35.52 -4.96
C THR A 52 28.37 34.86 -5.02
N LEU A 53 29.30 35.32 -4.19
CA LEU A 53 30.65 34.76 -4.11
C LEU A 53 30.60 33.31 -3.59
N ALA A 54 29.77 33.04 -2.57
CA ALA A 54 29.56 31.70 -2.03
C ALA A 54 28.96 30.76 -3.08
N ASP A 55 27.89 31.15 -3.78
CA ASP A 55 27.28 30.35 -4.85
C ASP A 55 28.29 30.06 -5.96
N ASN A 56 29.09 31.05 -6.38
CA ASN A 56 30.13 30.86 -7.39
C ASN A 56 31.22 29.87 -6.92
N SER A 57 31.62 29.93 -5.65
CA SER A 57 32.61 29.00 -5.09
C SER A 57 32.08 27.57 -5.06
N ILE A 58 30.81 27.38 -4.72
CA ILE A 58 30.18 26.06 -4.73
C ILE A 58 30.09 25.55 -6.18
N CYS A 59 29.65 26.38 -7.13
CA CYS A 59 29.63 26.00 -8.55
C CYS A 59 31.02 25.60 -9.07
N ALA A 60 32.09 26.27 -8.63
CA ALA A 60 33.45 25.91 -9.00
C ALA A 60 33.85 24.52 -8.47
N VAL A 61 33.43 24.15 -7.26
CA VAL A 61 33.67 22.80 -6.71
C VAL A 61 32.97 21.72 -7.56
N PHE A 62 31.70 21.92 -7.90
CA PHE A 62 30.95 21.03 -8.80
C PHE A 62 31.61 20.94 -10.19
N LEU A 63 32.13 22.06 -10.70
CA LEU A 63 32.84 22.12 -11.96
C LEU A 63 34.09 21.25 -11.96
N VAL A 64 34.93 21.41 -10.94
CA VAL A 64 36.18 20.65 -10.80
C VAL A 64 35.89 19.15 -10.68
N GLU A 65 34.88 18.76 -9.92
CA GLU A 65 34.51 17.36 -9.76
C GLU A 65 34.01 16.72 -11.07
N PHE A 66 33.16 17.43 -11.81
CA PHE A 66 32.70 16.96 -13.11
C PHE A 66 33.86 16.83 -14.11
N LEU A 67 34.77 17.81 -14.17
CA LEU A 67 35.93 17.77 -15.05
C LEU A 67 36.83 16.58 -14.70
N TYR A 68 37.04 16.32 -13.41
CA TYR A 68 37.79 15.16 -12.94
C TYR A 68 37.12 13.84 -13.39
N ARG A 69 35.79 13.72 -13.28
CA ARG A 69 35.04 12.54 -13.73
C ARG A 69 35.06 12.39 -15.25
N TRP A 70 34.91 13.48 -15.98
CA TRP A 70 34.96 13.48 -17.44
C TRP A 70 36.35 13.09 -17.97
N MET A 71 37.40 13.56 -17.29
CA MET A 71 38.77 13.16 -17.57
C MET A 71 38.97 11.66 -17.32
N ARG A 72 38.49 11.12 -16.19
CA ARG A 72 38.53 9.67 -15.91
C ARG A 72 37.71 8.83 -16.88
N ALA A 73 36.66 9.40 -17.46
CA ALA A 73 35.85 8.77 -18.50
C ALA A 73 36.46 8.88 -19.91
N GLY A 74 37.70 9.39 -20.03
CA GLY A 74 38.40 9.45 -21.32
C GLY A 74 37.85 10.51 -22.28
N TRP A 75 37.30 11.60 -21.76
CA TRP A 75 36.86 12.76 -22.56
C TRP A 75 35.79 12.43 -23.61
N GLN A 76 35.03 11.36 -23.39
CA GLN A 76 34.00 10.93 -24.35
C GLN A 76 32.86 11.96 -24.41
N ARG A 77 32.43 12.32 -25.62
CA ARG A 77 31.29 13.23 -25.82
C ARG A 77 29.95 12.59 -25.41
N SER A 78 29.87 11.26 -25.45
CA SER A 78 28.73 10.49 -24.92
C SER A 78 28.52 10.72 -23.42
N PHE A 79 29.59 11.01 -22.67
CA PHE A 79 29.53 11.36 -21.26
C PHE A 79 28.80 12.68 -21.04
N LEU A 80 29.01 13.69 -21.90
CA LEU A 80 28.31 14.98 -21.81
C LEU A 80 26.82 14.84 -22.12
N LEU A 81 26.47 14.07 -23.15
CA LEU A 81 25.07 13.86 -23.54
C LEU A 81 24.29 13.05 -22.50
N ARG A 82 24.95 12.11 -21.82
CA ARG A 82 24.33 11.32 -20.74
C ARG A 82 24.24 12.10 -19.43
N ASN A 83 25.25 12.92 -19.13
CA ASN A 83 25.31 13.74 -17.91
C ASN A 83 24.96 15.21 -18.19
N TRP A 84 24.08 15.48 -19.15
CA TRP A 84 23.71 16.85 -19.53
C TRP A 84 23.09 17.63 -18.36
N TYR A 85 22.46 16.92 -17.42
CA TYR A 85 21.96 17.47 -16.16
C TYR A 85 23.09 17.99 -15.24
N ASP A 86 24.24 17.33 -15.18
CA ASP A 86 25.41 17.81 -14.42
C ASP A 86 25.91 19.14 -15.00
N ILE A 87 25.94 19.25 -16.33
CA ILE A 87 26.37 20.47 -17.05
C ILE A 87 25.49 21.66 -16.68
N LEU A 88 24.18 21.47 -16.53
CA LEU A 88 23.25 22.53 -16.11
C LEU A 88 23.47 22.94 -14.65
N GLY A 89 23.87 22.01 -13.78
CA GLY A 89 24.18 22.29 -12.37
C GLY A 89 25.44 23.14 -12.16
N MET A 90 26.24 23.35 -13.20
CA MET A 90 27.54 24.04 -13.16
C MET A 90 27.48 25.50 -13.60
N ILE A 91 26.31 26.00 -13.99
CA ILE A 91 26.13 27.36 -14.51
C ILE A 91 25.85 28.33 -13.34
N PRO A 92 26.81 29.19 -12.93
CA PRO A 92 26.53 30.26 -11.98
C PRO A 92 25.67 31.34 -12.65
N ILE A 93 24.41 31.46 -12.26
CA ILE A 93 23.46 32.45 -12.82
C ILE A 93 23.69 33.85 -12.21
N SER A 94 24.79 34.04 -11.49
CA SER A 94 25.11 35.25 -10.74
C SER A 94 25.54 36.44 -11.60
N ASN A 95 25.02 36.58 -12.82
CA ASN A 95 25.32 37.73 -13.68
C ASN A 95 24.36 38.90 -13.36
N PRO A 96 24.83 40.03 -12.79
CA PRO A 96 24.00 41.17 -12.37
C PRO A 96 23.20 41.84 -13.49
N ALA A 97 23.59 41.63 -14.75
CA ALA A 97 23.03 42.30 -15.92
C ALA A 97 21.62 41.81 -16.32
N LEU A 98 21.17 40.65 -15.83
CA LEU A 98 19.94 40.02 -16.30
C LEU A 98 18.79 40.03 -15.27
N ARG A 99 18.87 40.91 -14.26
CA ARG A 99 17.97 40.98 -13.09
C ARG A 99 16.48 41.25 -13.41
N GLY A 100 16.14 41.71 -14.62
CA GLY A 100 14.78 42.17 -14.96
C GLY A 100 13.81 41.09 -15.49
N LEU A 101 14.29 39.90 -15.84
CA LEU A 101 13.45 38.91 -16.52
C LEU A 101 12.94 37.85 -15.54
N ARG A 102 11.61 37.75 -15.40
CA ARG A 102 10.92 36.70 -14.63
C ARG A 102 11.42 35.29 -15.00
N LEU A 103 11.77 35.09 -16.27
CA LEU A 103 12.32 33.84 -16.80
C LEU A 103 13.60 33.38 -16.09
N LEU A 104 14.46 34.31 -15.68
CA LEU A 104 15.76 33.97 -15.08
C LEU A 104 15.64 33.57 -13.62
N ARG A 105 14.60 34.05 -12.92
CA ARG A 105 14.25 33.52 -11.60
C ARG A 105 13.85 32.05 -11.71
N VAL A 106 13.10 31.68 -12.75
CA VAL A 106 12.72 30.30 -13.04
C VAL A 106 13.95 29.45 -13.39
N VAL A 107 14.83 29.94 -14.26
CA VAL A 107 16.09 29.25 -14.60
C VAL A 107 16.96 29.02 -13.35
N ARG A 108 17.05 30.00 -12.44
CA ARG A 108 17.77 29.87 -11.15
C ARG A 108 17.20 28.76 -10.27
N ILE A 109 15.88 28.70 -10.15
CA ILE A 109 15.20 27.66 -9.38
C ILE A 109 15.42 26.28 -10.03
N ILE A 110 15.30 26.16 -11.36
CA ILE A 110 15.51 24.91 -12.09
C ILE A 110 16.93 24.38 -11.90
N VAL A 111 17.95 25.23 -12.02
CA VAL A 111 19.36 24.85 -11.81
C VAL A 111 19.63 24.43 -10.37
N LEU A 112 18.95 25.05 -9.40
CA LEU A 112 19.12 24.67 -8.01
C LEU A 112 18.43 23.34 -7.68
N LEU A 113 17.23 23.11 -8.22
CA LEU A 113 16.53 21.83 -8.10
C LEU A 113 17.32 20.70 -8.79
N SER A 114 17.94 20.97 -9.94
CA SER A 114 18.79 19.95 -10.60
C SER A 114 19.99 19.58 -9.74
N ARG A 115 20.66 20.55 -9.10
CA ARG A 115 21.79 20.31 -8.16
C ARG A 115 21.38 19.44 -6.98
N PHE A 116 20.22 19.70 -6.38
CA PHE A 116 19.72 18.88 -5.29
C PHE A 116 19.28 17.50 -5.75
N GLY A 117 18.61 17.38 -6.90
CA GLY A 117 18.26 16.09 -7.48
C GLY A 117 19.48 15.22 -7.70
N ILE A 118 20.57 15.78 -8.23
CA ILE A 118 21.85 15.07 -8.46
C ILE A 118 22.49 14.64 -7.14
N ALA A 119 22.59 15.55 -6.17
CA ALA A 119 23.25 15.25 -4.91
C ALA A 119 22.42 14.28 -4.05
N ALA A 120 21.09 14.39 -4.10
CA ALA A 120 20.16 13.46 -3.47
C ALA A 120 20.27 12.08 -4.13
N ASP A 121 20.17 11.97 -5.44
CA ASP A 121 20.26 10.68 -6.15
C ASP A 121 21.58 9.95 -5.87
N ARG A 122 22.70 10.70 -5.76
CA ARG A 122 24.03 10.16 -5.44
C ARG A 122 24.25 9.80 -3.96
N ALA A 123 23.80 10.63 -3.03
CA ALA A 123 24.01 10.39 -1.60
C ALA A 123 22.98 9.40 -1.01
N ILE A 124 21.80 9.33 -1.61
CA ILE A 124 20.64 8.62 -1.07
C ILE A 124 20.46 7.25 -1.73
N GLY A 125 20.82 7.07 -3.01
CA GLY A 125 20.85 5.77 -3.70
C GLY A 125 19.48 5.06 -3.82
N GLU A 126 19.38 4.13 -4.79
CA GLU A 126 18.15 3.35 -5.06
C GLU A 126 17.64 2.53 -3.85
N GLU A 127 18.48 2.28 -2.84
CA GLU A 127 18.13 1.52 -1.63
C GLU A 127 17.33 2.30 -0.57
N PHE A 128 17.56 3.60 -0.40
CA PHE A 128 16.85 4.38 0.62
C PHE A 128 15.41 4.64 0.21
N THR A 129 15.16 4.92 -1.07
CA THR A 129 13.81 5.02 -1.63
C THR A 129 13.05 3.72 -1.39
N TYR A 130 13.66 2.55 -1.62
CA TYR A 130 13.01 1.27 -1.36
C TYR A 130 12.70 1.07 0.13
N ARG A 131 13.65 1.38 1.04
CA ARG A 131 13.51 1.12 2.49
C ARG A 131 12.54 2.11 3.18
N ILE A 132 12.53 3.37 2.78
CA ILE A 132 11.56 4.37 3.24
C ILE A 132 10.18 4.08 2.65
N VAL A 133 10.06 3.87 1.34
CA VAL A 133 8.76 3.60 0.73
C VAL A 133 8.16 2.32 1.30
N ASN A 134 8.92 1.26 1.56
CA ASN A 134 8.36 0.04 2.17
C ASN A 134 7.97 0.22 3.64
N ARG A 135 8.78 0.94 4.44
CA ARG A 135 8.44 1.22 5.86
C ARG A 135 7.19 2.08 5.96
N PHE A 136 7.12 3.17 5.21
CA PHE A 136 5.98 4.08 5.22
C PHE A 136 4.76 3.47 4.52
N ARG A 137 4.92 2.65 3.46
CA ARG A 137 3.79 1.90 2.89
C ARG A 137 3.23 0.92 3.90
N GLN A 138 4.02 0.13 4.61
CA GLN A 138 3.45 -0.83 5.55
C GLN A 138 2.70 -0.16 6.70
N THR A 139 3.24 0.92 7.28
CA THR A 139 2.56 1.65 8.36
C THR A 139 1.37 2.47 7.87
N LEU A 140 1.48 3.17 6.72
CA LEU A 140 0.35 3.91 6.14
C LEU A 140 -0.73 2.97 5.61
N VAL A 141 -0.36 1.91 4.90
CA VAL A 141 -1.32 0.92 4.38
C VAL A 141 -2.01 0.19 5.52
N ALA A 142 -1.32 -0.20 6.59
CA ALA A 142 -1.98 -0.79 7.76
C ALA A 142 -3.00 0.18 8.38
N ALA A 143 -2.58 1.40 8.73
CA ALA A 143 -3.46 2.40 9.35
C ALA A 143 -4.66 2.79 8.46
N ILE A 144 -4.46 2.89 7.15
CA ILE A 144 -5.53 3.20 6.18
C ILE A 144 -6.41 1.97 5.98
N SER A 145 -5.84 0.78 5.80
CA SER A 145 -6.61 -0.45 5.55
C SER A 145 -7.50 -0.79 6.73
N ASP A 146 -7.09 -0.52 7.96
CA ASP A 146 -7.92 -0.75 9.14
C ASP A 146 -9.15 0.15 9.13
N THR A 147 -8.92 1.44 8.91
CA THR A 147 -9.99 2.44 8.86
C THR A 147 -10.95 2.17 7.70
N VAL A 148 -10.41 1.83 6.52
CA VAL A 148 -11.19 1.51 5.34
C VAL A 148 -11.95 0.21 5.51
N THR A 149 -11.32 -0.85 6.04
CA THR A 149 -11.99 -2.15 6.25
C THR A 149 -13.12 -1.99 7.25
N ILE A 150 -12.91 -1.27 8.35
CA ILE A 150 -13.96 -0.99 9.32
C ILE A 150 -15.09 -0.17 8.68
N ALA A 151 -14.77 0.88 7.91
CA ALA A 151 -15.76 1.68 7.22
C ALA A 151 -16.57 0.88 6.18
N VAL A 152 -15.92 -0.02 5.43
CA VAL A 152 -16.58 -0.92 4.49
C VAL A 152 -17.45 -1.93 5.23
N MET A 153 -16.99 -2.49 6.36
CA MET A 153 -17.79 -3.37 7.19
C MET A 153 -19.02 -2.65 7.77
N ASP A 154 -18.92 -1.37 8.12
CA ASP A 154 -20.06 -0.56 8.55
C ASP A 154 -21.07 -0.32 7.42
N GLN A 155 -20.59 -0.07 6.20
CA GLN A 155 -21.45 0.03 5.02
C GLN A 155 -22.15 -1.31 4.71
N VAL A 156 -21.40 -2.41 4.78
CA VAL A 156 -21.95 -3.76 4.60
C VAL A 156 -22.98 -4.04 5.70
N ALA A 157 -22.71 -3.69 6.96
CA ALA A 157 -23.66 -3.83 8.07
C ALA A 157 -24.96 -3.07 7.83
N ASP A 158 -24.90 -1.84 7.33
CA ASP A 158 -26.08 -1.02 7.06
C ASP A 158 -26.93 -1.57 5.90
N VAL A 159 -26.27 -2.01 4.81
CA VAL A 159 -26.96 -2.71 3.70
C VAL A 159 -27.57 -4.00 4.21
N LEU A 160 -26.82 -4.72 5.04
CA LEU A 160 -27.28 -5.96 5.63
C LEU A 160 -28.47 -5.70 6.57
N HIS A 161 -28.54 -4.60 7.31
CA HIS A 161 -29.72 -4.30 8.13
C HIS A 161 -30.98 -3.99 7.31
N LYS A 162 -30.83 -3.53 6.07
CA LYS A 162 -31.92 -3.12 5.17
C LYS A 162 -32.35 -4.20 4.17
N GLY A 163 -31.65 -5.34 4.11
CA GLY A 163 -31.87 -6.39 3.13
C GLY A 163 -32.98 -7.37 3.49
N THR A 164 -33.64 -7.95 2.49
CA THR A 164 -34.69 -8.97 2.67
C THR A 164 -34.11 -10.39 2.67
N TYR A 165 -33.57 -10.84 3.80
CA TYR A 165 -32.92 -12.17 3.88
C TYR A 165 -33.87 -13.33 3.85
N THR A 166 -35.00 -13.19 4.53
CA THR A 166 -36.02 -14.23 4.58
C THR A 166 -36.46 -14.60 3.19
N LYS A 167 -36.66 -13.60 2.30
CA LYS A 167 -36.95 -13.81 0.89
C LYS A 167 -35.84 -14.58 0.15
N ASN A 168 -34.57 -14.29 0.44
CA ASN A 168 -33.46 -15.03 -0.17
C ASN A 168 -33.45 -16.50 0.28
N ILE A 169 -33.79 -16.78 1.55
CA ILE A 169 -33.91 -18.13 2.09
C ILE A 169 -35.10 -18.86 1.47
N VAL A 170 -36.26 -18.20 1.35
CA VAL A 170 -37.44 -18.75 0.66
C VAL A 170 -37.12 -19.11 -0.78
N ASN A 171 -36.51 -18.19 -1.53
CA ASN A 171 -36.09 -18.43 -2.91
C ASN A 171 -35.11 -19.60 -3.03
N ALA A 172 -34.17 -19.74 -2.08
CA ALA A 172 -33.22 -20.84 -2.05
C ALA A 172 -33.90 -22.18 -1.71
N LEU A 173 -34.86 -22.19 -0.78
CA LEU A 173 -35.67 -23.36 -0.46
C LEU A 173 -36.50 -23.83 -1.66
N GLU A 174 -37.07 -22.89 -2.42
CA GLU A 174 -37.81 -23.18 -3.66
C GLU A 174 -36.92 -23.73 -4.76
N HIS A 175 -35.76 -23.11 -5.00
CA HIS A 175 -34.84 -23.57 -6.05
C HIS A 175 -34.24 -24.95 -5.77
N ASN A 176 -34.08 -25.32 -4.50
CA ASN A 176 -33.44 -26.58 -4.08
C ASN A 176 -34.44 -27.62 -3.54
N GLU A 177 -35.74 -27.42 -3.73
CA GLU A 177 -36.79 -28.23 -3.13
C GLU A 177 -36.69 -29.72 -3.51
N ALA A 178 -36.41 -30.02 -4.78
CA ALA A 178 -36.24 -31.38 -5.28
C ALA A 178 -35.04 -32.09 -4.64
N GLU A 179 -33.92 -31.37 -4.48
CA GLU A 179 -32.71 -31.89 -3.85
C GLU A 179 -32.91 -32.15 -2.35
N LEU A 180 -33.58 -31.22 -1.65
CA LEU A 180 -33.95 -31.38 -0.25
C LEU A 180 -34.86 -32.59 -0.04
N ARG A 181 -35.87 -32.79 -0.91
CA ARG A 181 -36.72 -34.00 -0.86
C ARG A 181 -35.90 -35.26 -1.03
N GLN A 182 -35.03 -35.31 -2.04
CA GLN A 182 -34.17 -36.47 -2.27
C GLN A 182 -33.26 -36.76 -1.08
N MET A 183 -32.65 -35.72 -0.51
CA MET A 183 -31.81 -35.82 0.68
C MET A 183 -32.59 -36.38 1.88
N VAL A 184 -33.81 -35.88 2.13
CA VAL A 184 -34.68 -36.38 3.21
C VAL A 184 -35.02 -37.85 2.99
N PHE A 185 -35.38 -38.26 1.76
CA PHE A 185 -35.64 -39.66 1.46
C PHE A 185 -34.42 -40.56 1.69
N GLU A 186 -33.24 -40.10 1.29
CA GLU A 186 -31.99 -40.82 1.51
C GLU A 186 -31.68 -40.97 3.01
N LYS A 187 -31.82 -39.89 3.78
CA LYS A 187 -31.58 -39.90 5.23
C LYS A 187 -32.59 -40.77 5.97
N LEU A 188 -33.87 -40.73 5.62
CA LEU A 188 -34.90 -41.60 6.22
C LEU A 188 -34.69 -43.08 5.87
N ARG A 189 -34.19 -43.38 4.67
CA ARG A 189 -33.88 -44.76 4.27
C ARG A 189 -32.68 -45.32 5.02
N THR A 190 -31.69 -44.48 5.29
CA THR A 190 -30.41 -44.88 5.92
C THR A 190 -30.45 -44.82 7.45
N ASP A 191 -31.39 -44.10 8.04
CA ASP A 191 -31.55 -44.00 9.49
C ASP A 191 -32.08 -45.32 10.10
N PRO A 192 -31.45 -45.85 11.17
CA PRO A 192 -31.87 -47.11 11.79
C PRO A 192 -33.30 -47.13 12.34
N ARG A 193 -33.85 -45.97 12.74
CA ARG A 193 -35.18 -45.87 13.35
C ARG A 193 -36.30 -45.72 12.32
N THR A 194 -36.03 -44.98 11.24
CA THR A 194 -37.02 -44.67 10.19
C THR A 194 -36.85 -45.54 8.94
N GLY A 195 -35.70 -46.16 8.74
CA GLY A 195 -35.41 -47.09 7.64
C GLY A 195 -36.45 -48.21 7.48
N PRO A 196 -36.90 -48.90 8.55
CA PRO A 196 -37.95 -49.91 8.43
C PRO A 196 -39.29 -49.37 7.88
N LEU A 197 -39.63 -48.12 8.17
CA LEU A 197 -40.87 -47.47 7.69
C LEU A 197 -40.86 -47.25 6.18
N THR A 198 -39.68 -47.16 5.57
CA THR A 198 -39.56 -47.02 4.09
C THR A 198 -40.05 -48.23 3.30
N ARG A 199 -40.25 -49.38 3.97
CA ARG A 199 -40.78 -50.60 3.36
C ARG A 199 -42.30 -50.62 3.25
N LEU A 200 -42.99 -49.69 3.92
CA LEU A 200 -44.45 -49.63 3.91
C LEU A 200 -44.97 -49.15 2.55
N PRO A 201 -46.12 -49.68 2.09
CA PRO A 201 -46.80 -49.11 0.94
C PRO A 201 -47.17 -47.64 1.23
N PHE A 202 -47.13 -46.78 0.20
CA PHE A 202 -47.44 -45.35 0.30
C PHE A 202 -46.48 -44.49 1.14
N TYR A 203 -45.36 -45.03 1.64
CA TYR A 203 -44.37 -44.26 2.40
C TYR A 203 -43.93 -42.98 1.67
N ARG A 204 -43.65 -43.06 0.36
CA ARG A 204 -43.24 -41.90 -0.43
C ARG A 204 -44.28 -40.79 -0.43
N SER A 205 -45.53 -41.11 -0.75
CA SER A 205 -46.63 -40.14 -0.78
C SER A 205 -46.91 -39.49 0.58
N VAL A 206 -46.73 -40.24 1.68
CA VAL A 206 -46.88 -39.67 3.03
C VAL A 206 -45.74 -38.70 3.33
N VAL A 207 -44.50 -39.09 3.05
CA VAL A 207 -43.34 -38.20 3.25
C VAL A 207 -43.42 -36.98 2.35
N ASP A 208 -43.81 -37.13 1.08
CA ASP A 208 -44.00 -36.01 0.15
C ASP A 208 -45.04 -35.03 0.69
N GLY A 209 -46.23 -35.51 1.09
CA GLY A 209 -47.27 -34.62 1.64
C GLY A 209 -46.89 -33.92 2.95
N VAL A 210 -46.12 -34.60 3.82
CA VAL A 210 -45.59 -34.00 5.05
C VAL A 210 -44.51 -32.97 4.72
N MET A 211 -43.61 -33.27 3.78
CA MET A 211 -42.57 -32.35 3.32
C MET A 211 -43.17 -31.09 2.70
N ASP A 212 -44.18 -31.23 1.85
CA ASP A 212 -44.89 -30.11 1.24
C ASP A 212 -45.51 -29.22 2.33
N SER A 213 -46.17 -29.83 3.32
CA SER A 213 -46.74 -29.08 4.45
C SER A 213 -45.67 -28.36 5.27
N ILE A 214 -44.54 -29.01 5.56
CA ILE A 214 -43.44 -28.41 6.33
C ILE A 214 -42.80 -27.25 5.57
N ILE A 215 -42.57 -27.41 4.26
CA ILE A 215 -41.99 -26.38 3.40
C ILE A 215 -42.91 -25.16 3.38
N ASP A 216 -44.22 -25.34 3.17
CA ASP A 216 -45.17 -24.23 3.15
C ASP A 216 -45.29 -23.54 4.51
N ILE A 217 -45.34 -24.28 5.61
CA ILE A 217 -45.30 -23.69 6.95
C ILE A 217 -44.00 -22.90 7.17
N THR A 218 -42.87 -23.44 6.73
CA THR A 218 -41.56 -22.77 6.86
C THR A 218 -41.50 -21.49 6.04
N ARG A 219 -42.04 -21.48 4.80
CA ARG A 219 -42.17 -20.28 3.97
C ARG A 219 -43.02 -19.22 4.67
N ASN A 220 -44.18 -19.61 5.20
CA ASN A 220 -45.05 -18.70 5.95
C ASN A 220 -44.37 -18.10 7.19
N ILE A 221 -43.54 -18.88 7.89
CA ILE A 221 -42.75 -18.39 9.03
C ILE A 221 -41.67 -17.41 8.55
N LEU A 222 -40.97 -17.71 7.46
CA LEU A 222 -39.95 -16.84 6.89
C LEU A 222 -40.54 -15.51 6.39
N ASP A 223 -41.76 -15.52 5.85
CA ASP A 223 -42.47 -14.31 5.43
C ASP A 223 -43.01 -13.47 6.61
N ASP A 224 -43.00 -14.00 7.85
CA ASP A 224 -43.40 -13.23 9.04
C ASP A 224 -42.37 -12.13 9.34
N PRO A 225 -42.80 -10.87 9.55
CA PRO A 225 -41.90 -9.75 9.83
C PRO A 225 -41.05 -9.94 11.09
N ARG A 226 -41.51 -10.75 12.07
CA ARG A 226 -40.73 -11.08 13.26
C ARG A 226 -39.51 -11.94 12.92
N THR A 227 -39.66 -12.88 11.98
CA THR A 227 -38.57 -13.73 11.53
C THR A 227 -37.52 -12.93 10.77
N ASP A 228 -37.94 -11.94 9.98
CA ASP A 228 -37.01 -11.03 9.28
C ASP A 228 -36.15 -10.23 10.26
N SER A 229 -36.78 -9.65 11.30
CA SER A 229 -36.05 -8.95 12.37
C SER A 229 -35.07 -9.86 13.14
N LEU A 230 -35.48 -11.10 13.44
CA LEU A 230 -34.63 -12.07 14.13
C LEU A 230 -33.38 -12.42 13.30
N ILE A 231 -33.53 -12.68 12.00
CA ILE A 231 -32.39 -12.98 11.12
C ILE A 231 -31.50 -11.75 10.97
N ALA A 232 -32.08 -10.55 10.83
CA ALA A 232 -31.31 -9.31 10.77
C ALA A 232 -30.47 -9.08 12.03
N ASP A 233 -31.00 -9.38 13.22
CA ASP A 233 -30.28 -9.27 14.49
C ASP A 233 -29.10 -10.26 14.57
N ILE A 234 -29.30 -11.51 14.16
CA ILE A 234 -28.25 -12.54 14.13
C ILE A 234 -27.12 -12.13 13.17
N LEU A 235 -27.45 -11.69 11.96
CA LEU A 235 -26.46 -11.24 10.98
C LEU A 235 -25.71 -10.00 11.46
N SER A 236 -26.42 -9.03 12.04
CA SER A 236 -25.84 -7.82 12.64
C SER A 236 -24.87 -8.18 13.77
N GLY A 237 -25.19 -9.20 14.58
CA GLY A 237 -24.30 -9.75 15.59
C GLY A 237 -23.01 -10.32 15.01
N ASN A 238 -23.11 -11.11 13.93
CA ASN A 238 -21.93 -11.72 13.29
C ASN A 238 -21.00 -10.67 12.67
N ILE A 239 -21.53 -9.63 12.03
CA ILE A 239 -20.71 -8.55 11.46
C ILE A 239 -19.99 -7.78 12.57
N ARG A 240 -20.64 -7.59 13.71
CA ARG A 240 -20.02 -6.97 14.88
C ARG A 240 -18.85 -7.80 15.39
N GLN A 241 -19.01 -9.11 15.49
CA GLN A 241 -17.92 -10.03 15.86
C GLN A 241 -16.76 -9.99 14.85
N LEU A 242 -17.05 -9.96 13.55
CA LEU A 242 -16.03 -9.81 12.50
C LEU A 242 -15.27 -8.48 12.64
N LYS A 243 -15.99 -7.38 12.87
CA LYS A 243 -15.38 -6.05 13.09
C LYS A 243 -14.50 -6.03 14.33
N GLU A 244 -14.93 -6.66 15.41
CA GLU A 244 -14.13 -6.80 16.64
C GLU A 244 -12.87 -7.65 16.41
N ALA A 245 -12.97 -8.76 15.68
CA ALA A 245 -11.83 -9.61 15.33
C ALA A 245 -10.81 -8.89 14.43
N VAL A 246 -11.28 -8.14 13.42
CA VAL A 246 -10.42 -7.31 12.56
C VAL A 246 -9.72 -6.24 13.40
N ARG A 247 -10.44 -5.57 14.30
CA ARG A 247 -9.85 -4.58 15.20
C ARG A 247 -8.83 -5.17 16.17
N ALA A 248 -9.07 -6.40 16.66
CA ALA A 248 -8.17 -7.09 17.58
C ALA A 248 -6.87 -7.56 16.88
N ASN A 249 -6.96 -8.09 15.66
CA ASN A 249 -5.79 -8.49 14.88
C ASN A 249 -4.90 -7.30 14.48
N ASN A 250 -5.50 -6.11 14.37
CA ASN A 250 -4.80 -4.90 13.93
C ASN A 250 -4.36 -4.00 15.10
N ALA A 251 -4.64 -4.39 16.35
CA ALA A 251 -4.14 -3.68 17.53
C ALA A 251 -2.62 -3.88 17.68
N PRO A 252 -1.82 -2.83 17.95
CA PRO A 252 -0.35 -2.87 17.89
C PRO A 252 0.38 -3.82 18.86
N ASP A 253 -0.31 -4.57 19.73
CA ASP A 253 0.31 -5.28 20.86
C ASP A 253 0.09 -6.81 20.91
N ALA A 254 -0.46 -7.44 19.86
CA ALA A 254 -0.62 -8.90 19.82
C ALA A 254 0.67 -9.67 19.43
N ALA A 255 1.82 -9.01 19.34
CA ALA A 255 3.10 -9.63 19.00
C ALA A 255 3.99 -9.98 20.21
N THR A 256 3.54 -9.77 21.45
CA THR A 256 4.39 -9.97 22.65
C THR A 256 3.85 -10.86 23.76
N SER A 257 2.75 -11.58 23.57
CA SER A 257 2.26 -12.55 24.59
C SER A 257 2.11 -13.96 24.03
N PHE A 258 3.23 -14.60 23.71
CA PHE A 258 3.28 -16.05 23.79
C PHE A 258 3.31 -16.43 25.28
N PRO A 259 2.34 -17.21 25.81
CA PRO A 259 2.49 -17.81 27.12
C PRO A 259 3.61 -18.86 27.02
N SER A 260 4.71 -18.62 27.71
CA SER A 260 5.75 -19.63 27.90
C SER A 260 5.14 -20.87 28.52
N THR A 261 5.23 -21.99 27.80
CA THR A 261 4.88 -23.33 28.27
C THR A 261 5.60 -23.60 29.59
N PRO A 262 4.93 -24.07 30.65
CA PRO A 262 5.63 -24.50 31.85
C PRO A 262 6.45 -25.74 31.50
N THR A 263 7.75 -25.65 31.72
CA THR A 263 8.65 -26.79 31.67
C THR A 263 8.44 -27.61 32.94
N SER A 264 8.12 -28.89 32.72
CA SER A 264 8.25 -30.07 33.60
C SER A 264 7.86 -29.95 35.08
#